data_AF-A0A8C4X5P6-F1
#
_entry.id   AF-A0A8C4X5P6-F1
#
_cell.length_a   1.000
_cell.length_b   1.000
_cell.length_c   1.000
_cell.angle_alpha   90.00
_cell.angle_beta   90.00
_cell.angle_gamma   90.00
#
_symmetry.space_group_name_H-M   'P 1'
#
loop_
_entity.id
_entity.type
_entity.pdbx_description
1 polymer ?
#
loop_
_entity_poly.entity_id
_entity_poly.type
_entity_poly.pdbx_seq_one_letter_code
_entity_poly.pdbx_strand_id
1 'polypeptide(L)'
;STRSFEDFYTFQYGSLALCSNQPAYFGKGTKLTVLEKDVTEPTLEILSPSQNELCKRNRVTLICLATDFYPDHISITWDLPELNEPTRIKTDTPVLNGHTKLYSISSRLRVPKSVWCNPDNKFTCIVTFGMENGTETYRRSIHGSQDCVKKTELVKKNNNTAKFVYLMFFGKSVLYGLLISVFMWKMKVSNVTVRHGDIPNVLMLKINNVSITLI
;
A
#
# COMPACT_ATOMS: atom_id res chain seq x y z
N SER A 1 -11.32 6.16 -49.81
CA SER A 1 -10.69 5.59 -48.61
C SER A 1 -9.22 5.96 -48.63
N THR A 2 -8.91 7.17 -48.17
CA THR A 2 -7.56 7.73 -48.15
C THR A 2 -6.88 7.25 -46.86
N ARG A 3 -5.96 6.32 -47.03
CA ARG A 3 -5.14 5.74 -45.96
C ARG A 3 -3.99 6.72 -45.71
N SER A 4 -4.11 7.55 -44.67
CA SER A 4 -3.02 8.44 -44.24
C SER A 4 -1.88 7.58 -43.70
N PHE A 5 -0.77 7.58 -44.44
CA PHE A 5 0.52 7.08 -44.00
C PHE A 5 1.17 8.23 -43.20
N GLU A 6 1.36 8.06 -41.89
CA GLU A 6 2.26 8.92 -41.12
C GLU A 6 3.69 8.52 -41.47
N ASP A 7 4.34 9.26 -42.37
CA ASP A 7 5.73 9.02 -42.71
C ASP A 7 6.64 9.57 -41.59
N PHE A 8 7.16 8.67 -40.75
CA PHE A 8 8.17 9.00 -39.75
C PHE A 8 9.56 9.04 -40.39
N TYR A 9 10.11 10.23 -40.63
CA TYR A 9 11.48 10.40 -41.10
C TYR A 9 12.43 10.66 -39.93
N THR A 10 13.27 9.67 -39.57
CA THR A 10 14.43 9.88 -38.71
C THR A 10 15.66 10.17 -39.56
N PHE A 11 16.11 11.42 -39.58
CA PHE A 11 17.34 11.78 -40.28
C PHE A 11 18.56 11.44 -39.42
N GLN A 12 19.32 10.44 -39.86
CA GLN A 12 20.53 9.98 -39.17
C GLN A 12 21.75 10.29 -40.04
N TYR A 13 22.46 11.36 -39.69
CA TYR A 13 23.72 11.72 -40.34
C TYR A 13 24.86 10.89 -39.73
N GLY A 14 25.45 9.98 -40.52
CA GLY A 14 26.67 9.25 -40.17
C GLY A 14 27.84 9.76 -41.01
N SER A 15 28.98 10.05 -40.38
CA SER A 15 30.23 10.31 -41.10
C SER A 15 30.77 8.98 -41.65
N LEU A 16 30.81 8.84 -42.98
CA LEU A 16 31.41 7.68 -43.64
C LEU A 16 32.94 7.73 -43.50
N ALA A 17 33.49 7.05 -42.49
CA ALA A 17 34.91 6.73 -42.46
C ALA A 17 35.14 5.46 -43.32
N LEU A 18 35.65 5.67 -44.53
CA LEU A 18 36.15 4.59 -45.38
C LEU A 18 37.30 3.87 -44.65
N CYS A 19 37.09 2.58 -44.36
CA CYS A 19 38.09 1.62 -43.87
C CYS A 19 38.86 1.98 -42.57
N SER A 20 38.20 1.91 -41.42
CA SER A 20 38.89 1.69 -40.14
C SER A 20 37.93 1.02 -39.14
N ASN A 21 38.41 0.09 -38.32
CA ASN A 21 37.68 -0.57 -37.22
C ASN A 21 37.29 0.41 -36.08
N GLN A 22 36.92 1.64 -36.40
CA GLN A 22 36.52 2.65 -35.44
C GLN A 22 35.00 2.66 -35.24
N PRO A 23 34.53 2.85 -33.99
CA PRO A 23 33.10 2.91 -33.71
C PRO A 23 32.48 4.12 -34.43
N ALA A 24 31.35 3.89 -35.09
CA ALA A 24 30.55 4.96 -35.66
C ALA A 24 29.85 5.75 -34.55
N TYR A 25 29.95 7.08 -34.60
CA TYR A 25 29.26 7.98 -33.67
C TYR A 25 28.00 8.52 -34.34
N PHE A 26 26.83 8.12 -33.84
CA PHE A 26 25.56 8.66 -34.28
C PHE A 26 25.21 9.93 -33.49
N GLY A 27 24.76 10.97 -34.19
CA GLY A 27 24.18 12.14 -33.54
C GLY A 27 22.87 11.81 -32.81
N LYS A 28 22.35 12.77 -32.03
CA LYS A 28 21.11 12.59 -31.25
C LYS A 28 19.85 12.37 -32.11
N GLY A 29 19.93 12.63 -33.42
CA GLY A 29 18.79 12.65 -34.32
C GLY A 29 17.95 13.92 -34.14
N THR A 30 17.38 14.42 -35.23
CA THR A 30 16.43 15.53 -35.21
C THR A 30 15.07 14.99 -35.61
N LYS A 31 14.06 15.23 -34.77
CA LYS A 31 12.68 14.87 -35.07
C LYS A 31 11.95 16.09 -35.60
N LEU A 32 11.35 15.95 -36.78
CA LEU A 32 10.47 16.95 -37.38
C LEU A 32 9.08 16.34 -37.51
N THR A 33 8.07 17.08 -37.06
CA THR A 33 6.67 16.72 -37.26
C THR A 33 6.02 17.86 -38.03
N VAL A 34 5.46 17.57 -39.20
CA VAL A 34 4.66 18.54 -39.96
C VAL A 34 3.26 18.53 -39.35
N LEU A 35 2.84 19.65 -38.79
CA LEU A 35 1.58 19.75 -38.07
C LEU A 35 0.42 19.82 -39.06
N GLU A 36 -0.39 18.77 -39.11
CA GLU A 36 -1.68 18.76 -39.83
C GLU A 36 -2.87 19.10 -38.92
N LYS A 37 -2.62 19.19 -37.60
CA LYS A 37 -3.59 19.39 -36.53
C LYS A 37 -3.07 20.45 -35.56
N ASP A 38 -4.00 21.14 -34.90
CA ASP A 38 -3.70 22.11 -33.85
C ASP A 38 -2.89 21.50 -32.69
N VAL A 39 -1.93 22.28 -32.20
CA VAL A 39 -1.11 21.94 -31.04
C VAL A 39 -1.99 21.84 -29.80
N THR A 40 -1.82 20.76 -29.04
CA THR A 40 -2.55 20.53 -27.79
C THR A 40 -1.56 20.38 -26.64
N GLU A 41 -1.75 21.18 -25.59
CA GLU A 41 -0.89 21.20 -24.41
C GLU A 41 -1.07 19.97 -23.51
N PRO A 42 -0.02 19.49 -22.83
CA PRO A 42 -0.10 18.34 -21.95
C PRO A 42 -0.82 18.63 -20.63
N THR A 43 -1.71 17.72 -20.24
CA THR A 43 -2.24 17.68 -18.87
C THR A 43 -1.29 16.88 -17.98
N LEU A 44 -0.79 17.51 -16.90
CA LEU A 44 0.11 16.86 -15.96
C LEU A 44 -0.61 16.31 -14.74
N GLU A 45 -0.22 15.10 -14.33
CA GLU A 45 -0.60 14.49 -13.06
C GLU A 45 0.59 13.76 -12.44
N ILE A 46 0.70 13.76 -11.11
CA ILE A 46 1.66 12.91 -10.40
C ILE A 46 0.90 11.95 -9.51
N LEU A 47 1.12 10.66 -9.75
CA LEU A 47 0.56 9.57 -8.98
C LEU A 47 1.50 9.21 -7.83
N SER A 48 0.95 9.20 -6.62
CA SER A 48 1.62 8.75 -5.41
C SER A 48 1.81 7.22 -5.42
N PRO A 49 2.81 6.70 -4.68
CA PRO A 49 3.04 5.27 -4.61
C PRO A 49 1.86 4.53 -3.99
N SER A 50 1.58 3.33 -4.49
CA SER A 50 0.49 2.50 -3.97
C SER A 50 0.72 2.10 -2.51
N GLN A 51 -0.36 1.96 -1.73
CA GLN A 51 -0.27 1.50 -0.34
C GLN A 51 0.37 0.12 -0.21
N ASN A 52 0.11 -0.78 -1.17
CA ASN A 52 0.71 -2.11 -1.18
C ASN A 52 2.24 -2.05 -1.38
N GLU A 53 2.73 -1.15 -2.22
CA GLU A 53 4.18 -0.92 -2.38
C GLU A 53 4.78 -0.32 -1.11
N LEU A 54 4.10 0.67 -0.51
CA LEU A 54 4.51 1.25 0.77
C LEU A 54 4.64 0.20 1.87
N CYS A 55 3.73 -0.78 1.94
CA CYS A 55 3.76 -1.80 3.00
C CYS A 55 4.80 -2.91 2.75
N LYS A 56 5.06 -3.28 1.49
CA LYS A 56 5.86 -4.49 1.16
C LYS A 56 7.28 -4.21 0.71
N ARG A 57 7.58 -3.00 0.23
CA ARG A 57 8.88 -2.66 -0.38
C ARG A 57 9.58 -1.55 0.39
N ASN A 58 10.91 -1.59 0.37
CA ASN A 58 11.75 -0.52 0.93
C ASN A 58 11.97 0.65 -0.03
N ARG A 59 11.53 0.51 -1.29
CA ARG A 59 11.57 1.55 -2.31
C ARG A 59 10.19 1.70 -2.91
N VAL A 60 9.83 2.93 -3.23
CA VAL A 60 8.52 3.29 -3.75
C VAL A 60 8.66 3.98 -5.11
N THR A 61 7.62 3.89 -5.93
CA THR A 61 7.62 4.43 -7.28
C THR A 61 6.58 5.53 -7.39
N LEU A 62 7.02 6.72 -7.80
CA LEU A 62 6.17 7.83 -8.19
C LEU A 62 6.04 7.83 -9.72
N ILE A 63 4.90 8.24 -10.24
CA ILE A 63 4.65 8.28 -11.68
C ILE A 63 4.21 9.70 -12.05
N CYS A 64 4.94 10.35 -12.95
CA CYS A 64 4.48 11.56 -13.61
C CYS A 64 3.85 11.18 -14.93
N LEU A 65 2.60 11.57 -15.13
CA LEU A 65 1.83 11.31 -16.32
C LEU A 65 1.60 12.65 -17.04
N ALA A 66 1.93 12.69 -18.33
CA ALA A 66 1.50 13.75 -19.23
C ALA A 66 0.54 13.13 -20.25
N THR A 67 -0.69 13.64 -20.32
CA THR A 67 -1.72 13.15 -21.25
C THR A 67 -2.20 14.23 -22.19
N ASP A 68 -2.86 13.77 -23.26
CA ASP A 68 -3.67 14.60 -24.15
C ASP A 68 -2.89 15.68 -24.90
N PHE A 69 -1.60 15.44 -25.19
CA PHE A 69 -0.76 16.39 -25.91
C PHE A 69 -0.52 16.01 -27.37
N TYR A 70 -0.22 17.02 -28.19
CA TYR A 70 0.18 16.86 -29.59
C TYR A 70 0.97 18.10 -30.05
N PRO A 71 2.12 17.98 -30.75
CA PRO A 71 2.79 16.77 -31.22
C PRO A 71 3.54 16.02 -30.10
N ASP A 72 4.30 14.96 -30.39
CA ASP A 72 4.98 14.17 -29.35
C ASP A 72 6.36 14.71 -28.90
N HIS A 73 6.58 16.02 -29.08
CA HIS A 73 7.83 16.71 -28.77
C HIS A 73 7.89 17.08 -27.29
N ILE A 74 8.05 16.07 -26.45
CA ILE A 74 7.99 16.23 -24.99
C ILE A 74 9.17 15.57 -24.30
N SER A 75 9.67 16.20 -23.24
CA SER A 75 10.72 15.67 -22.38
C SER A 75 10.32 15.80 -20.92
N ILE A 76 10.45 14.69 -20.16
CA ILE A 76 10.13 14.66 -18.73
C ILE A 76 11.43 14.58 -17.93
N THR A 77 11.56 15.49 -16.98
CA THR A 77 12.66 15.57 -16.02
C THR A 77 12.10 15.66 -14.61
N TRP A 78 12.92 15.32 -13.62
CA TRP A 78 12.54 15.38 -12.21
C TRP A 78 13.51 16.28 -11.45
N ASP A 79 12.94 17.16 -10.65
CA ASP A 79 13.64 17.93 -9.63
C ASP A 79 13.34 17.29 -8.26
N LEU A 80 14.41 16.92 -7.57
CA LEU A 80 14.44 16.01 -6.42
C LEU A 80 15.12 16.69 -5.24
N PRO A 81 14.78 16.33 -3.99
CA PRO A 81 15.53 16.79 -2.84
C PRO A 81 16.96 16.21 -2.85
N GLU A 82 17.85 16.79 -2.05
CA GLU A 82 19.20 16.25 -1.90
C GLU A 82 19.14 14.82 -1.33
N LEU A 83 19.69 13.88 -2.10
CA LEU A 83 19.55 12.45 -1.87
C LEU A 83 20.94 11.81 -1.79
N ASN A 84 21.20 11.11 -0.68
CA ASN A 84 22.46 10.36 -0.49
C ASN A 84 22.52 9.07 -1.32
N GLU A 85 21.38 8.59 -1.82
CA GLU A 85 21.26 7.31 -2.53
C GLU A 85 20.82 7.52 -3.98
N PRO A 86 21.36 6.75 -4.96
CA PRO A 86 20.94 6.86 -6.35
C PRO A 86 19.44 6.60 -6.54
N THR A 87 18.79 7.51 -7.27
CA THR A 87 17.42 7.35 -7.77
C THR A 87 17.41 6.73 -9.15
N ARG A 88 16.33 6.00 -9.47
CA ARG A 88 16.14 5.42 -10.80
C ARG A 88 14.96 6.11 -11.47
N ILE A 89 15.22 6.81 -12.56
CA ILE A 89 14.22 7.43 -13.41
C ILE A 89 14.12 6.61 -14.69
N LYS A 90 12.91 6.23 -15.08
CA LYS A 90 12.63 5.57 -16.34
C LYS A 90 11.44 6.26 -17.00
N THR A 91 11.68 6.86 -18.15
CA THR A 91 10.64 7.48 -18.98
C THR A 91 10.24 6.52 -20.08
N ASP A 92 8.93 6.32 -20.26
CA ASP A 92 8.38 5.48 -21.31
C ASP A 92 8.33 6.22 -22.65
N THR A 93 8.15 5.48 -23.74
CA THR A 93 7.89 6.06 -25.06
C THR A 93 6.48 6.65 -25.13
N PRO A 94 6.28 7.82 -25.79
CA PRO A 94 4.94 8.35 -26.04
C PRO A 94 4.04 7.34 -26.77
N VAL A 95 2.79 7.24 -26.35
CA VAL A 95 1.78 6.36 -26.94
C VAL A 95 0.64 7.20 -27.51
N LEU A 96 0.29 6.96 -28.77
CA LEU A 96 -0.84 7.62 -29.43
C LEU A 96 -2.17 6.94 -29.06
N ASN A 97 -3.12 7.72 -28.59
CA ASN A 97 -4.49 7.25 -28.39
C ASN A 97 -5.20 7.16 -29.75
N GLY A 98 -5.64 5.95 -30.12
CA GLY A 98 -6.30 5.68 -31.40
C GLY A 98 -7.60 6.46 -31.63
N HIS A 99 -8.31 6.84 -30.57
CA HIS A 99 -9.58 7.56 -30.64
C HIS A 99 -9.39 9.08 -30.70
N THR A 100 -8.69 9.65 -29.72
CA THR A 100 -8.51 11.12 -29.61
C THR A 100 -7.40 11.65 -30.50
N LYS A 101 -6.52 10.77 -31.01
CA LYS A 101 -5.32 11.14 -31.77
C LYS A 101 -4.42 12.10 -30.98
N LEU A 102 -4.30 11.86 -29.68
CA LEU A 102 -3.42 12.59 -28.75
C LEU A 102 -2.43 11.62 -28.11
N TYR A 103 -1.26 12.13 -27.76
CA TYR A 103 -0.21 11.35 -27.11
C TYR A 103 -0.33 11.37 -25.60
N SER A 104 0.16 10.29 -24.99
CA SER A 104 0.36 10.18 -23.55
C SER A 104 1.73 9.57 -23.26
N ILE A 105 2.43 10.07 -22.24
CA ILE A 105 3.74 9.59 -21.81
C ILE A 105 3.79 9.51 -20.28
N SER A 106 4.54 8.55 -19.74
CA SER A 106 4.75 8.44 -18.30
C SER A 106 6.22 8.32 -17.92
N SER A 107 6.61 8.95 -16.82
CA SER A 107 7.94 8.81 -16.22
C SER A 107 7.84 8.24 -14.81
N ARG A 108 8.58 7.16 -14.54
CA ARG A 108 8.60 6.46 -13.26
C ARG A 108 9.87 6.82 -12.50
N LEU A 109 9.69 7.39 -11.32
CA LEU A 109 10.75 7.76 -10.39
C LEU A 109 10.75 6.80 -9.20
N ARG A 110 11.86 6.10 -8.96
CA ARG A 110 11.98 5.14 -7.86
C ARG A 110 12.92 5.62 -6.77
N VAL A 111 12.36 5.94 -5.61
CA VAL A 111 13.06 6.51 -4.45
C VAL A 111 13.01 5.57 -3.24
N PRO A 112 13.93 5.73 -2.26
CA PRO A 112 13.83 5.04 -0.98
C PRO A 112 12.56 5.44 -0.25
N LYS A 113 11.95 4.48 0.45
CA LYS A 113 10.72 4.72 1.22
C LYS A 113 10.95 5.81 2.27
N SER A 114 12.08 5.79 2.98
CA SER A 114 12.44 6.80 3.99
C SER A 114 12.35 8.24 3.48
N VAL A 115 12.77 8.47 2.22
CA VAL A 115 12.74 9.78 1.57
C VAL A 115 11.30 10.20 1.27
N TRP A 116 10.50 9.31 0.68
CA TRP A 116 9.09 9.60 0.40
C TRP A 116 8.28 9.86 1.67
N CYS A 117 8.67 9.23 2.78
CA CYS A 117 7.95 9.34 4.05
C CYS A 117 8.28 10.58 4.87
N ASN A 118 9.18 11.42 4.36
CA ASN A 118 9.48 12.71 4.95
C ASN A 118 8.61 13.78 4.27
N PRO A 119 7.68 14.44 4.99
CA PRO A 119 6.82 15.48 4.41
C PRO A 119 7.58 16.72 3.93
N ASP A 120 8.78 16.96 4.45
CA ASP A 120 9.61 18.10 4.03
C ASP A 120 10.21 17.90 2.63
N ASN A 121 10.25 16.66 2.15
CA ASN A 121 10.77 16.34 0.83
C ASN A 121 9.75 16.66 -0.25
N LYS A 122 10.17 17.45 -1.24
CA LYS A 122 9.37 17.85 -2.40
C LYS A 122 9.87 17.18 -3.66
N PHE A 123 8.96 16.54 -4.39
CA PHE A 123 9.24 15.91 -5.68
C PHE A 123 8.54 16.68 -6.78
N THR A 124 9.29 17.20 -7.74
CA THR A 124 8.75 18.01 -8.83
C THR A 124 8.98 17.32 -10.17
N CYS A 125 7.91 17.04 -10.90
CA CYS A 125 7.98 16.66 -12.30
C CYS A 125 7.98 17.91 -13.17
N ILE A 126 8.95 17.99 -14.08
CA ILE A 126 9.14 19.09 -15.02
C ILE A 126 8.99 18.52 -16.42
N VAL A 127 8.01 19.00 -17.16
CA VAL A 127 7.70 18.57 -18.51
C VAL A 127 7.97 19.72 -19.46
N THR A 128 8.92 19.52 -20.37
CA THR A 128 9.26 20.49 -21.42
C THR A 128 8.56 20.06 -22.70
N PHE A 129 7.71 20.92 -23.21
CA PHE A 129 6.92 20.70 -24.41
C PHE A 129 7.41 21.63 -25.53
N GLY A 130 7.88 21.06 -26.62
CA GLY A 130 8.32 21.79 -27.80
C GLY A 130 7.14 22.11 -28.70
N MET A 131 6.91 23.40 -28.94
CA MET A 131 5.92 23.92 -29.86
C MET A 131 6.58 24.72 -30.97
N GLU A 132 5.78 25.13 -31.97
CA GLU A 132 6.24 25.95 -33.09
C GLU A 132 6.83 27.30 -32.62
N ASN A 133 6.24 27.91 -31.60
CA ASN A 133 6.64 29.23 -31.07
C ASN A 133 7.72 29.17 -29.99
N GLY A 134 8.28 27.99 -29.71
CA GLY A 134 9.29 27.78 -28.68
C GLY A 134 8.96 26.64 -27.74
N THR A 135 9.64 26.59 -26.60
CA THR A 135 9.47 25.54 -25.59
C THR A 135 8.73 26.05 -24.37
N GLU A 136 7.64 25.37 -24.00
CA GLU A 136 6.94 25.63 -22.74
C GLU A 136 7.29 24.59 -21.69
N THR A 137 7.21 24.99 -20.43
CA THR A 137 7.59 24.14 -19.29
C THR A 137 6.45 24.07 -18.30
N TYR A 138 5.94 22.85 -18.08
CA TYR A 138 4.91 22.55 -17.11
C TYR A 138 5.53 21.88 -15.89
N ARG A 139 5.14 22.31 -14.70
CA ARG A 139 5.66 21.77 -13.44
C ARG A 139 4.53 21.31 -12.55
N ARG A 140 4.69 20.13 -11.97
CA ARG A 140 3.81 19.63 -10.91
C ARG A 140 4.66 19.11 -9.78
N SER A 141 4.27 19.43 -8.55
CA SER A 141 4.99 18.99 -7.36
C SER A 141 4.08 18.24 -6.41
N ILE A 142 4.65 17.26 -5.72
CA ILE A 142 4.02 16.57 -4.60
C ILE A 142 5.00 16.49 -3.44
N HIS A 143 4.47 16.62 -2.22
CA HIS A 143 5.25 16.48 -1.00
C HIS A 143 5.18 15.03 -0.52
N GLY A 144 6.22 14.62 0.23
CA GLY A 144 6.23 13.33 0.90
C GLY A 144 5.06 13.17 1.87
N SER A 145 4.76 11.91 2.21
CA SER A 145 3.64 11.58 3.09
C SER A 145 4.10 11.17 4.47
N GLN A 146 3.52 11.77 5.51
CA GLN A 146 3.77 11.40 6.91
C GLN A 146 3.21 10.00 7.28
N ASP A 147 2.30 9.45 6.47
CA ASP A 147 1.49 8.25 6.80
C ASP A 147 1.95 6.95 6.13
N CYS A 148 3.23 6.83 5.82
CA CYS A 148 3.81 5.66 5.14
C CYS A 148 3.71 4.29 5.84
N VAL A 149 3.36 4.26 7.12
CA VAL A 149 3.45 3.03 7.96
C VAL A 149 2.21 2.80 8.83
N LYS A 150 1.35 3.79 9.04
CA LYS A 150 0.30 3.69 10.07
C LYS A 150 -0.92 2.84 9.69
N LYS A 151 -1.21 2.64 8.40
CA LYS A 151 -2.42 1.89 8.00
C LYS A 151 -2.32 0.39 8.28
N THR A 152 -1.11 -0.18 8.31
CA THR A 152 -0.93 -1.58 8.69
C THR A 152 -1.24 -1.80 10.17
N GLU A 153 -1.03 -0.81 11.05
CA GLU A 153 -1.42 -0.89 12.45
C GLU A 153 -2.93 -0.69 12.65
N LEU A 154 -3.58 0.21 11.89
CA LEU A 154 -5.04 0.34 11.90
C LEU A 154 -5.76 -0.92 11.38
N VAL A 155 -5.14 -1.67 10.46
CA VAL A 155 -5.67 -2.95 9.95
C VAL A 155 -5.22 -4.16 10.80
N LYS A 156 -4.07 -4.09 11.50
CA LYS A 156 -3.63 -5.13 12.46
C LYS A 156 -4.13 -4.93 13.88
N LYS A 157 -4.88 -3.87 14.20
CA LYS A 157 -5.51 -3.75 15.51
C LYS A 157 -6.83 -4.51 15.54
N ASN A 158 -6.78 -5.84 15.39
CA ASN A 158 -7.67 -6.80 16.06
C ASN A 158 -7.44 -8.25 15.54
N ASN A 159 -6.33 -8.90 15.91
CA ASN A 159 -6.22 -10.37 15.86
C ASN A 159 -6.16 -10.98 17.28
N ASN A 160 -6.92 -10.40 18.23
CA ASN A 160 -6.90 -10.85 19.62
C ASN A 160 -8.29 -11.19 20.20
N THR A 161 -9.36 -11.12 19.40
CA THR A 161 -10.73 -11.47 19.85
C THR A 161 -10.82 -12.93 20.31
N ALA A 162 -10.14 -13.86 19.64
CA ALA A 162 -10.15 -15.27 20.03
C ALA A 162 -9.55 -15.51 21.44
N LYS A 163 -8.46 -14.81 21.79
CA LYS A 163 -7.83 -14.95 23.12
C LYS A 163 -8.72 -14.46 24.25
N PHE A 164 -9.45 -13.37 24.03
CA PHE A 164 -10.42 -12.86 25.02
C PHE A 164 -11.61 -13.80 25.21
N VAL A 165 -12.08 -14.43 24.13
CA VAL A 165 -13.15 -15.44 24.20
C VAL A 165 -12.70 -16.63 25.05
N TYR A 166 -11.50 -17.17 24.82
CA TYR A 166 -10.95 -18.27 25.62
C TYR A 166 -10.81 -17.90 27.11
N LEU A 167 -10.31 -16.70 27.42
CA LEU A 167 -10.18 -16.22 28.81
C LEU A 167 -11.54 -16.09 29.51
N MET A 168 -12.58 -15.63 28.80
CA MET A 168 -13.94 -15.54 29.34
C MET A 168 -14.55 -16.92 29.64
N PHE A 169 -14.37 -17.89 28.73
CA PHE A 169 -14.85 -19.27 28.96
C PHE A 169 -14.15 -19.94 30.13
N PHE A 170 -12.83 -19.75 30.25
CA PHE A 170 -12.05 -20.28 31.38
C PHE A 170 -12.50 -19.65 32.70
N GLY A 171 -12.70 -18.33 32.74
CA GLY A 171 -13.21 -17.63 33.91
C GLY A 171 -14.59 -18.13 34.36
N LYS A 172 -15.50 -18.39 33.42
CA LYS A 172 -16.81 -18.99 33.74
C LYS A 172 -16.69 -20.39 34.31
N SER A 173 -15.83 -21.24 33.74
CA SER A 173 -15.62 -22.61 34.22
C SER A 173 -15.13 -22.65 35.67
N VAL A 174 -14.17 -21.78 36.02
CA VAL A 174 -13.68 -21.65 37.41
C VAL A 174 -14.79 -21.21 38.36
N LEU A 175 -15.62 -20.25 37.96
CA LEU A 175 -16.73 -19.78 38.77
C LEU A 175 -17.77 -20.88 39.05
N TYR A 176 -18.12 -21.67 38.03
CA TYR A 176 -19.03 -22.81 38.22
C TYR A 176 -18.42 -23.87 39.14
N GLY A 177 -17.12 -24.15 39.01
CA GLY A 177 -16.41 -25.07 39.91
C GLY A 177 -16.47 -24.63 41.37
N LEU A 178 -16.24 -23.34 41.63
CA LEU A 178 -16.33 -22.77 42.98
C LEU A 178 -17.76 -22.86 43.53
N LEU A 179 -18.78 -22.49 42.75
CA LEU A 179 -20.18 -22.57 43.20
C LEU A 179 -20.61 -23.99 43.57
N ILE A 180 -20.26 -24.99 42.74
CA ILE A 180 -20.58 -26.39 43.03
C ILE A 180 -19.81 -26.87 44.27
N SER A 181 -18.54 -26.49 44.43
CA SER A 181 -17.76 -26.87 45.61
C SER A 181 -18.35 -26.32 46.91
N VAL A 182 -18.83 -25.06 46.91
CA VAL A 182 -19.50 -24.42 48.04
C VAL A 182 -20.85 -25.09 48.33
N PHE A 183 -21.62 -25.39 47.30
CA PHE A 183 -22.90 -26.09 47.45
C PHE A 183 -22.71 -27.49 48.04
N MET A 184 -21.73 -28.25 47.54
CA MET A 184 -21.39 -29.57 48.07
C MET A 184 -20.88 -29.51 49.52
N TRP A 185 -20.07 -28.50 49.86
CA TRP A 185 -19.64 -28.26 51.23
C TRP A 185 -20.82 -27.94 52.16
N LYS A 186 -21.73 -27.06 51.72
CA LYS A 186 -22.97 -26.72 52.46
C LYS A 186 -23.84 -27.95 52.69
N MET A 187 -23.99 -28.83 51.70
CA MET A 187 -24.73 -30.09 51.83
C MET A 187 -24.06 -31.07 52.80
N LYS A 188 -22.74 -31.15 52.82
CA LYS A 188 -21.99 -32.04 53.74
C LYS A 188 -22.01 -31.53 55.19
N VAL A 189 -21.97 -30.21 55.39
CA VAL A 189 -22.09 -29.58 56.72
C VAL A 189 -23.51 -29.72 57.29
N SER A 190 -24.54 -29.72 56.45
CA SER A 190 -25.93 -29.91 56.90
C SER A 190 -26.31 -31.35 57.27
N ASN A 191 -25.50 -32.36 56.92
CA ASN A 191 -25.91 -33.78 56.99
C ASN A 191 -25.13 -34.68 57.96
N VAL A 192 -24.43 -34.17 58.97
CA VAL A 192 -23.92 -35.04 60.04
C VAL A 192 -23.96 -34.36 61.42
N THR A 193 -24.96 -34.69 62.22
CA THR A 193 -24.87 -34.65 63.69
C THR A 193 -25.31 -35.99 64.25
N VAL A 194 -24.34 -36.85 64.61
CA VAL A 194 -24.59 -38.09 65.36
C VAL A 194 -24.54 -37.73 66.84
N ARG A 195 -25.67 -37.85 67.54
CA ARG A 195 -25.72 -37.78 69.01
C ARG A 195 -25.72 -39.22 69.53
N HIS A 196 -24.67 -39.63 70.23
CA HIS A 196 -24.71 -40.84 71.06
C HIS A 196 -25.50 -40.51 72.34
N GLY A 197 -26.60 -41.22 72.56
CA GLY A 197 -27.37 -41.20 73.80
C GLY A 197 -27.48 -42.62 74.36
N ASP A 198 -27.39 -42.73 75.67
CA ASP A 198 -27.07 -43.93 76.48
C ASP A 198 -28.09 -45.09 76.47
N ILE A 199 -28.29 -45.77 75.33
CA ILE A 199 -29.00 -47.07 75.26
C ILE A 199 -28.39 -47.91 74.11
N PRO A 200 -28.00 -49.19 74.32
CA PRO A 200 -27.41 -49.98 73.25
C PRO A 200 -28.50 -50.38 72.22
N ASN A 201 -28.19 -50.15 70.94
CA ASN A 201 -28.90 -50.64 69.74
C ASN A 201 -30.03 -49.80 69.12
N VAL A 202 -30.04 -48.47 69.25
CA VAL A 202 -30.94 -47.64 68.44
C VAL A 202 -30.20 -46.48 67.79
N LEU A 203 -30.24 -46.41 66.46
CA LEU A 203 -29.62 -45.35 65.65
C LEU A 203 -30.69 -44.39 65.15
N MET A 204 -30.60 -43.13 65.58
CA MET A 204 -31.53 -42.07 65.18
C MET A 204 -30.88 -41.14 64.14
N LEU A 205 -31.44 -41.10 62.93
CA LEU A 205 -31.02 -40.19 61.87
C LEU A 205 -32.05 -39.08 61.69
N LYS A 206 -31.60 -37.82 61.71
CA LYS A 206 -32.45 -36.64 61.53
C LYS A 206 -32.02 -35.89 60.28
N ILE A 207 -32.92 -35.79 59.30
CA ILE A 207 -32.69 -35.09 58.03
C ILE A 207 -33.89 -34.14 57.80
N ASN A 208 -33.61 -32.84 57.68
CA ASN A 208 -34.58 -31.81 57.27
C ASN A 208 -35.96 -31.93 57.96
N ASN A 209 -35.98 -31.91 59.28
CA ASN A 209 -37.18 -32.04 60.15
C ASN A 209 -37.93 -33.38 60.12
N VAL A 210 -37.43 -34.40 59.44
CA VAL A 210 -37.92 -35.77 59.55
C VAL A 210 -36.97 -36.57 60.43
N SER A 211 -37.54 -37.26 61.42
CA SER A 211 -36.80 -38.13 62.35
C SER A 211 -37.03 -39.57 61.92
N ILE A 212 -35.98 -40.30 61.57
CA ILE A 212 -36.04 -41.72 61.20
C ILE A 212 -35.33 -42.53 62.28
N THR A 213 -36.11 -43.38 62.95
CA THR A 213 -35.62 -44.32 63.96
C THR A 213 -35.27 -45.63 63.26
N LEU A 214 -34.01 -46.05 63.34
CA LEU A 214 -33.58 -47.39 62.91
C LEU A 214 -33.41 -48.24 64.17
N ILE A 215 -34.31 -49.21 64.33
CA ILE A 215 -34.27 -50.28 65.35
C ILE A 215 -33.38 -51.40 64.84
#